data_AF-A0A6C0LVL1-F1
#
_entry.id   AF-A0A6C0LVL1-F1
#
_cell.length_a   1.000
_cell.length_b   1.000
_cell.length_c   1.000
_cell.angle_alpha   90.00
_cell.angle_beta   90.00
_cell.angle_gamma   90.00
#
_symmetry.space_group_name_H-M   'P 1'
#
loop_
_entity.id
_entity.type
_entity.pdbx_description
1 polymer ?
#
loop_
_entity_poly.entity_id
_entity_poly.type
_entity_poly.pdbx_seq_one_letter_code
_entity_poly.pdbx_strand_id
1 'polypeptide(L)'
;MNARCHVDNIKTSLEPFMLTNKRLALCVKANMNDNQIKKAKPKENMEKKHPSMFVPSQEDKLFWIFYVMTKGFDDYNLHQYTNQFTEEKKIKFKYIDKIREKKALIKSHKIQKIYECESDLINEKAITMKTFHVLCIIENIPFVYFTKNSYYEFIPSANVQTPNIIHKIKDYFAYEINKAELIPMYKSPRYNIANYDKPIKAISSFKGDELLEIAKFFNINSHDVIGKKKTKQTLYQEIYDVLTENS
;
A
#
# COMPACT_ATOMS: atom_id res chain seq x y z
N MET A 1 -77.93 7.37 30.01
CA MET A 1 -76.67 6.69 30.39
C MET A 1 -76.35 5.73 29.25
N ASN A 2 -75.28 5.80 28.44
CA ASN A 2 -73.87 5.94 28.80
C ASN A 2 -72.99 6.18 27.53
N ALA A 3 -73.19 7.27 26.78
CA ALA A 3 -72.26 7.60 25.68
C ALA A 3 -70.91 8.17 26.20
N ARG A 4 -70.92 8.86 27.35
CA ARG A 4 -69.70 9.37 28.02
C ARG A 4 -68.80 8.25 28.54
N CYS A 5 -69.37 7.24 29.21
CA CYS A 5 -68.58 6.13 29.75
C CYS A 5 -67.81 5.34 28.69
N HIS A 6 -68.30 5.26 27.44
CA HIS A 6 -67.61 4.48 26.41
C HIS A 6 -66.36 5.19 25.88
N VAL A 7 -66.42 6.52 25.72
CA VAL A 7 -65.28 7.34 25.28
C VAL A 7 -64.22 7.44 26.38
N ASP A 8 -64.64 7.57 27.65
CA ASP A 8 -63.73 7.60 28.80
C ASP A 8 -63.00 6.26 28.97
N ASN A 9 -63.68 5.13 28.73
CA ASN A 9 -63.06 3.80 28.75
C ASN A 9 -62.00 3.60 27.65
N ILE A 10 -62.24 4.12 26.43
CA ILE A 10 -61.28 4.06 25.33
C ILE A 10 -60.07 4.96 25.61
N LYS A 11 -60.30 6.15 26.18
CA LYS A 11 -59.22 7.06 26.56
C LYS A 11 -58.33 6.43 27.64
N THR A 12 -58.94 5.82 28.66
CA THR A 12 -58.22 5.17 29.76
C THR A 12 -57.44 3.94 29.30
N SER A 13 -57.93 3.19 28.31
CA SER A 13 -57.23 2.00 27.79
C SER A 13 -56.03 2.35 26.89
N LEU A 14 -56.05 3.53 26.26
CA LEU A 14 -54.98 4.01 25.38
C LEU A 14 -53.93 4.85 26.10
N GLU A 15 -54.27 5.48 27.24
CA GLU A 15 -53.34 6.27 28.07
C GLU A 15 -51.99 5.57 28.41
N PRO A 16 -51.92 4.24 28.59
CA PRO A 16 -50.66 3.55 28.80
C PRO A 16 -49.74 3.52 27.57
N PHE A 17 -50.27 3.74 26.37
CA PHE A 17 -49.52 3.70 25.12
C PHE A 17 -49.35 5.08 24.49
N MET A 18 -50.02 6.10 25.05
CA MET A 18 -49.91 7.47 24.60
C MET A 18 -48.62 8.14 25.09
N LEU A 19 -47.99 8.89 24.20
CA LEU A 19 -46.80 9.68 24.46
C LEU A 19 -47.16 10.97 25.22
N THR A 20 -47.56 10.84 26.48
CA THR A 20 -47.90 11.99 27.34
C THR A 20 -46.65 12.64 27.91
N ASN A 21 -46.72 13.92 28.29
CA ASN A 21 -45.60 14.65 28.93
C ASN A 21 -45.04 13.90 30.15
N LYS A 22 -45.90 13.20 30.90
CA LYS A 22 -45.50 12.36 32.04
C LYS A 22 -44.68 11.14 31.61
N ARG A 23 -45.07 10.44 30.53
CA ARG A 23 -44.32 9.30 29.99
C ARG A 23 -43.05 9.73 29.27
N LEU A 24 -43.09 10.86 28.57
CA LEU A 24 -41.91 11.48 27.95
C LEU A 24 -40.83 11.80 29.01
N ALA A 25 -41.23 12.39 30.14
CA ALA A 25 -40.33 12.68 31.26
C ALA A 25 -39.73 11.41 31.89
N LEU A 26 -40.48 10.29 31.93
CA LEU A 26 -39.98 9.00 32.42
C LEU A 26 -38.96 8.37 31.46
N CYS A 27 -39.21 8.42 30.14
CA CYS A 27 -38.25 7.96 29.13
C CYS A 27 -36.95 8.77 29.17
N VAL A 28 -37.05 10.09 29.33
CA VAL A 28 -35.87 10.96 29.44
C VAL A 28 -35.09 10.65 30.73
N LYS A 29 -35.76 10.46 31.87
CA LYS A 29 -35.10 10.07 33.13
C LYS A 29 -34.43 8.70 33.05
N ALA A 30 -35.04 7.71 32.40
CA ALA A 30 -34.44 6.40 32.18
C ALA A 30 -33.17 6.50 31.31
N ASN A 31 -33.20 7.32 30.25
CA ASN A 31 -32.05 7.55 29.37
C ASN A 31 -30.96 8.47 29.99
N MET A 32 -31.29 9.25 31.03
CA MET A 32 -30.31 10.07 31.75
C MET A 32 -29.53 9.25 32.79
N ASN A 33 -30.12 8.22 33.39
CA ASN A 33 -29.43 7.36 34.36
C ASN A 33 -28.43 6.38 33.72
N ASP A 34 -28.58 6.08 32.42
CA ASP A 34 -27.62 5.26 31.67
C ASP A 34 -26.42 6.09 31.15
N ASN A 35 -26.51 7.42 31.25
CA ASN A 35 -25.42 8.35 31.00
C ASN A 35 -24.70 8.72 32.30
N GLN A 36 -24.26 7.71 33.07
CA GLN A 36 -23.07 7.93 33.90
C GLN A 36 -21.92 8.28 32.97
N ILE A 37 -21.55 9.56 33.03
CA ILE A 37 -20.52 10.24 32.26
C ILE A 37 -19.26 9.36 32.21
N LYS A 38 -19.09 8.59 31.13
CA LYS A 38 -17.76 8.14 30.72
C LYS A 38 -17.01 9.42 30.40
N LYS A 39 -16.09 9.83 31.27
CA LYS A 39 -15.18 10.96 31.03
C LYS A 39 -14.60 10.81 29.62
N ALA A 40 -15.10 11.61 28.68
CA ALA A 40 -14.51 11.69 27.36
C ALA A 40 -13.09 12.20 27.57
N LYS A 41 -12.09 11.38 27.19
CA LYS A 41 -10.72 11.85 27.06
C LYS A 41 -10.74 13.11 26.17
N PRO A 42 -9.86 14.10 26.42
CA PRO A 42 -9.82 15.31 25.59
C PRO A 42 -9.75 14.87 24.12
N LYS A 43 -10.68 15.38 23.31
CA LYS A 43 -10.56 15.28 21.85
C LYS A 43 -9.34 16.11 21.47
N GLU A 44 -8.19 15.44 21.49
CA GLU A 44 -7.05 15.87 20.69
C GLU A 44 -7.59 16.01 19.27
N ASN A 45 -7.36 17.17 18.64
CA ASN A 45 -7.68 17.38 17.24
C ASN A 45 -6.90 16.34 16.42
N MET A 46 -7.54 15.18 16.20
CA MET A 46 -7.14 14.27 15.15
C MET A 46 -7.54 14.94 13.85
N GLU A 47 -6.64 15.77 13.32
CA GLU A 47 -6.41 15.75 11.88
C GLU A 47 -6.47 14.28 11.47
N LYS A 48 -7.30 13.96 10.48
CA LYS A 48 -7.49 12.62 9.96
C LYS A 48 -6.12 12.10 9.55
N LYS A 49 -5.41 11.43 10.46
CA LYS A 49 -4.22 10.67 10.15
C LYS A 49 -4.75 9.55 9.28
N HIS A 50 -4.64 9.74 7.96
CA HIS A 50 -4.61 8.61 7.05
C HIS A 50 -3.68 7.58 7.70
N PRO A 51 -4.08 6.31 7.82
CA PRO A 51 -3.11 5.29 8.21
C PRO A 51 -1.89 5.53 7.32
N SER A 52 -0.72 5.73 7.92
CA SER A 52 0.48 6.20 7.20
C SER A 52 0.76 5.37 5.96
N MET A 53 0.27 4.13 5.99
CA MET A 53 0.22 3.16 4.92
C MET A 53 -1.17 3.14 4.24
N PHE A 54 -1.20 3.50 2.96
CA PHE A 54 -2.31 3.32 2.03
C PHE A 54 -2.21 1.97 1.31
N VAL A 55 -3.31 1.22 1.31
CA VAL A 55 -3.46 0.00 0.52
C VAL A 55 -4.71 0.17 -0.34
N PRO A 56 -4.59 0.21 -1.69
CA PRO A 56 -5.75 0.31 -2.56
C PRO A 56 -6.71 -0.87 -2.35
N SER A 57 -8.02 -0.66 -2.51
CA SER A 57 -9.00 -1.77 -2.41
C SER A 57 -9.11 -2.58 -3.70
N GLN A 58 -8.74 -1.99 -4.83
CA GLN A 58 -8.90 -2.51 -6.19
C GLN A 58 -7.94 -3.67 -6.49
N GLU A 59 -8.20 -4.44 -7.54
CA GLU A 59 -7.33 -5.56 -7.94
C GLU A 59 -5.91 -5.10 -8.29
N ASP A 60 -5.79 -4.05 -9.11
CA ASP A 60 -4.51 -3.50 -9.54
C ASP A 60 -3.89 -2.53 -8.52
N LYS A 61 -3.30 -3.07 -7.45
CA LYS A 61 -2.72 -2.25 -6.36
C LYS A 61 -1.67 -1.26 -6.87
N LEU A 62 -0.77 -1.70 -7.76
CA LEU A 62 0.32 -0.85 -8.24
C LEU A 62 -0.18 0.31 -9.10
N PHE A 63 -1.16 0.07 -9.96
CA PHE A 63 -1.78 1.13 -10.75
C PHE A 63 -2.43 2.18 -9.84
N TRP A 64 -3.18 1.76 -8.82
CA TRP A 64 -3.87 2.69 -7.93
C TRP A 64 -2.92 3.42 -6.97
N ILE A 65 -1.81 2.80 -6.59
CA ILE A 65 -0.70 3.49 -5.93
C ILE A 65 -0.14 4.60 -6.83
N PHE A 66 0.16 4.28 -8.10
CA PHE A 66 0.63 5.25 -9.09
C PHE A 66 -0.39 6.39 -9.34
N TYR A 67 -1.68 6.05 -9.37
CA TYR A 67 -2.77 7.02 -9.49
C TYR A 67 -2.72 8.03 -8.34
N VAL A 68 -2.65 7.56 -7.09
CA VAL A 68 -2.58 8.43 -5.91
C VAL A 68 -1.32 9.29 -5.93
N MET A 69 -0.17 8.75 -6.37
CA MET A 69 1.07 9.53 -6.51
C MET A 69 0.94 10.69 -7.52
N THR A 70 0.11 10.55 -8.55
CA THR A 70 -0.01 11.55 -9.64
C THR A 70 -1.21 12.48 -9.50
N LYS A 71 -2.32 12.00 -8.95
CA LYS A 71 -3.60 12.72 -8.84
C LYS A 71 -3.99 13.10 -7.42
N GLY A 72 -3.39 12.45 -6.42
CA GLY A 72 -3.72 12.63 -5.02
C GLY A 72 -4.85 11.72 -4.54
N PHE A 73 -5.08 11.78 -3.22
CA PHE A 73 -6.02 10.89 -2.53
C PHE A 73 -7.49 11.29 -2.72
N ASP A 74 -7.77 12.58 -2.87
CA ASP A 74 -9.13 13.08 -3.05
C ASP A 74 -9.75 12.58 -4.35
N ASP A 75 -8.97 12.60 -5.43
CA ASP A 75 -9.36 12.13 -6.76
C ASP A 75 -9.56 10.60 -6.75
N TYR A 76 -8.69 9.87 -6.05
CA TYR A 76 -8.85 8.43 -5.82
C TYR A 76 -10.18 8.10 -5.11
N ASN A 77 -10.52 8.82 -4.04
CA ASN A 77 -11.77 8.59 -3.30
C ASN A 77 -13.00 8.85 -4.17
N LEU A 78 -12.98 9.86 -5.03
CA LEU A 78 -14.09 10.16 -5.92
C LEU A 78 -14.35 9.00 -6.90
N HIS A 79 -13.28 8.52 -7.54
CA HIS A 79 -13.37 7.53 -8.61
C HIS A 79 -13.52 6.09 -8.11
N GLN A 80 -13.04 5.78 -6.90
CA GLN A 80 -13.19 4.46 -6.28
C GLN A 80 -14.67 4.04 -6.16
N TYR A 81 -15.59 4.97 -5.92
CA TYR A 81 -17.01 4.64 -5.68
C TYR A 81 -17.93 4.83 -6.89
N THR A 82 -17.46 5.50 -7.95
CA THR A 82 -18.34 5.95 -9.03
C THR A 82 -18.03 5.27 -10.36
N ASN A 83 -16.78 5.35 -10.83
CA ASN A 83 -16.42 4.97 -12.19
C ASN A 83 -15.01 4.36 -12.31
N GLN A 84 -14.55 3.64 -11.28
CA GLN A 84 -13.24 3.01 -11.17
C GLN A 84 -12.74 2.40 -12.50
N PHE A 85 -13.52 1.52 -13.12
CA PHE A 85 -13.11 0.80 -14.32
C PHE A 85 -12.89 1.72 -15.54
N THR A 86 -13.77 2.70 -15.72
CA THR A 86 -13.69 3.65 -16.83
C THR A 86 -12.46 4.52 -16.69
N GLU A 87 -12.21 5.04 -15.48
CA GLU A 87 -11.09 5.94 -15.24
C GLU A 87 -9.74 5.22 -15.30
N GLU A 88 -9.69 4.00 -14.76
CA GLU A 88 -8.52 3.12 -14.88
C GLU A 88 -8.15 2.87 -16.36
N LYS A 89 -9.11 2.43 -17.18
CA LYS A 89 -8.87 2.18 -18.61
C LYS A 89 -8.42 3.42 -19.35
N LYS A 90 -9.10 4.55 -19.13
CA LYS A 90 -8.79 5.83 -19.76
C LYS A 90 -7.34 6.25 -19.48
N ILE A 91 -6.88 6.09 -18.25
CA ILE A 91 -5.50 6.41 -17.88
C ILE A 91 -4.52 5.38 -18.43
N LYS A 92 -4.81 4.08 -18.35
CA LYS A 92 -3.97 3.02 -18.95
C LYS A 92 -3.75 3.28 -20.45
N PHE A 93 -4.81 3.60 -21.21
CA PHE A 93 -4.70 3.99 -22.62
C PHE A 93 -3.82 5.21 -22.84
N LYS A 94 -3.99 6.27 -22.05
CA LYS A 94 -3.13 7.46 -22.12
C LYS A 94 -1.65 7.12 -21.90
N TYR A 95 -1.34 6.20 -21.00
CA TYR A 95 0.05 5.81 -20.74
C TYR A 95 0.66 4.91 -21.81
N ILE A 96 -0.15 4.14 -22.54
CA ILE A 96 0.32 3.38 -23.70
C ILE A 96 0.87 4.34 -24.77
N ASP A 97 0.16 5.42 -25.05
CA ASP A 97 0.62 6.43 -26.01
C ASP A 97 1.91 7.10 -25.52
N LYS A 98 1.98 7.48 -24.24
CA LYS A 98 3.20 8.03 -23.63
C LYS A 98 4.39 7.07 -23.67
N ILE A 99 4.17 5.78 -23.46
CA ILE A 99 5.22 4.75 -23.57
C ILE A 99 5.76 4.74 -25.00
N ARG A 100 4.88 4.87 -26.00
CA ARG A 100 5.27 4.88 -27.40
C ARG A 100 6.07 6.12 -27.79
N GLU A 101 5.69 7.28 -27.27
CA GLU A 101 6.40 8.55 -27.47
C GLU A 101 7.77 8.56 -26.78
N LYS A 102 7.86 8.05 -25.54
CA LYS A 102 9.06 8.13 -24.70
C LYS A 102 9.95 6.88 -24.71
N LYS A 103 9.89 6.05 -25.75
CA LYS A 103 10.69 4.80 -25.84
C LYS A 103 12.19 5.00 -25.62
N ALA A 104 12.77 6.10 -26.12
CA ALA A 104 14.19 6.40 -25.97
C ALA A 104 14.57 6.62 -24.49
N LEU A 105 13.74 7.37 -23.74
CA LEU A 105 13.89 7.61 -22.31
C LEU A 105 13.79 6.31 -21.50
N ILE A 106 12.86 5.42 -21.86
CA ILE A 106 12.70 4.14 -21.15
C ILE A 106 13.94 3.26 -21.36
N LYS A 107 14.49 3.24 -22.58
CA LYS A 107 15.71 2.49 -22.91
C LYS A 107 16.95 3.01 -22.17
N SER A 108 17.07 4.32 -21.93
CA SER A 108 18.22 4.87 -21.18
C SER A 108 18.27 4.38 -19.73
N HIS A 109 17.12 3.99 -19.18
CA HIS A 109 16.98 3.39 -17.84
C HIS A 109 17.20 1.87 -17.82
N LYS A 110 17.75 1.29 -18.90
CA LYS A 110 18.03 -0.16 -19.05
C LYS A 110 16.79 -1.06 -18.92
N ILE A 111 15.58 -0.51 -19.11
CA ILE A 111 14.37 -1.31 -19.19
C ILE A 111 14.26 -1.92 -20.58
N GLN A 112 14.26 -3.24 -20.61
CA GLN A 112 14.12 -4.04 -21.83
C GLN A 112 12.65 -4.47 -22.03
N LYS A 113 12.33 -4.89 -23.26
CA LYS A 113 11.01 -5.45 -23.62
C LYS A 113 9.83 -4.52 -23.25
N ILE A 114 9.86 -3.31 -23.80
CA ILE A 114 8.82 -2.28 -23.57
C ILE A 114 7.43 -2.77 -24.00
N TYR A 115 7.36 -3.65 -25.01
CA TYR A 115 6.10 -4.24 -25.48
C TYR A 115 5.36 -5.02 -24.38
N GLU A 116 6.08 -5.63 -23.42
CA GLU A 116 5.46 -6.34 -22.29
C GLU A 116 4.69 -5.32 -21.42
N CYS A 117 5.25 -4.12 -21.21
CA CYS A 117 4.58 -3.07 -20.45
C CYS A 117 3.36 -2.50 -21.17
N GLU A 118 3.39 -2.41 -22.51
CA GLU A 118 2.20 -2.05 -23.30
C GLU A 118 1.11 -3.13 -23.16
N SER A 119 1.48 -4.41 -23.19
CA SER A 119 0.54 -5.53 -23.00
C SER A 119 -0.05 -5.57 -21.59
N ASP A 120 0.77 -5.38 -20.55
CA ASP A 120 0.34 -5.32 -19.15
C ASP A 120 -0.77 -4.27 -18.93
N LEU A 121 -0.67 -3.12 -19.60
CA LEU A 121 -1.66 -2.04 -19.45
C LEU A 121 -2.99 -2.34 -20.18
N ILE A 122 -3.02 -3.25 -21.15
CA ILE A 122 -4.22 -3.54 -21.95
C ILE A 122 -4.90 -4.83 -21.48
N ASN A 123 -4.10 -5.88 -21.32
CA ASN A 123 -4.57 -7.25 -21.25
C ASN A 123 -4.60 -7.79 -19.82
N GLU A 124 -3.67 -7.34 -18.98
CA GLU A 124 -3.53 -7.85 -17.61
C GLU A 124 -4.46 -7.13 -16.63
N LYS A 125 -4.93 -7.89 -15.64
CA LYS A 125 -5.79 -7.34 -14.58
C LYS A 125 -5.02 -6.44 -13.61
N ALA A 126 -3.73 -6.71 -13.42
CA ALA A 126 -2.85 -5.93 -12.57
C ALA A 126 -1.51 -5.69 -13.28
N ILE A 127 -0.99 -4.47 -13.18
CA ILE A 127 0.32 -4.17 -13.75
C ILE A 127 1.44 -4.83 -12.95
N THR A 128 2.54 -5.17 -13.62
CA THR A 128 3.75 -5.65 -12.95
C THR A 128 4.54 -4.49 -12.32
N MET A 129 5.47 -4.81 -11.40
CA MET A 129 6.44 -3.84 -10.87
C MET A 129 7.27 -3.16 -11.97
N LYS A 130 7.55 -3.90 -13.05
CA LYS A 130 8.21 -3.39 -14.24
C LYS A 130 7.40 -2.30 -14.91
N THR A 131 6.11 -2.56 -15.14
CA THR A 131 5.20 -1.58 -15.75
C THR A 131 5.02 -0.37 -14.83
N PHE A 132 4.86 -0.56 -13.52
CA PHE A 132 4.85 0.53 -12.55
C PHE A 132 6.11 1.41 -12.63
N HIS A 133 7.30 0.80 -12.67
CA HIS A 133 8.57 1.53 -12.80
C HIS A 133 8.63 2.35 -14.10
N VAL A 134 8.13 1.81 -15.22
CA VAL A 134 8.02 2.55 -16.50
C VAL A 134 7.14 3.79 -16.35
N LEU A 135 5.99 3.67 -15.67
CA LEU A 135 5.11 4.81 -15.41
C LEU A 135 5.82 5.90 -14.59
N CYS A 136 6.56 5.51 -13.54
CA CYS A 136 7.37 6.44 -12.74
C CYS A 136 8.48 7.11 -13.54
N ILE A 137 9.13 6.42 -14.49
CA ILE A 137 10.12 7.02 -15.40
C ILE A 137 9.48 8.10 -16.27
N ILE A 138 8.29 7.82 -16.83
CA ILE A 138 7.58 8.73 -17.73
C ILE A 138 7.19 10.04 -17.04
N GLU A 139 6.77 9.96 -15.77
CA GLU A 139 6.35 11.10 -14.95
C GLU A 139 7.48 11.67 -14.07
N ASN A 140 8.69 11.15 -14.16
CA ASN A 140 9.84 11.57 -13.35
C ASN A 140 9.58 11.48 -11.82
N ILE A 141 8.92 10.42 -11.38
CA ILE A 141 8.53 10.21 -9.97
C ILE A 141 9.59 9.35 -9.26
N PRO A 142 10.28 9.87 -8.23
CA PRO A 142 11.21 9.07 -7.44
C PRO A 142 10.45 8.11 -6.49
N PHE A 143 10.95 6.89 -6.33
CA PHE A 143 10.41 5.93 -5.37
C PHE A 143 11.48 5.02 -4.78
N VAL A 144 11.21 4.51 -3.58
CA VAL A 144 11.92 3.41 -2.94
C VAL A 144 10.94 2.27 -2.74
N TYR A 145 11.32 1.10 -3.25
CA TYR A 145 10.58 -0.13 -3.15
C TYR A 145 11.22 -1.06 -2.13
N PHE A 146 10.47 -1.44 -1.10
CA PHE A 146 10.92 -2.28 0.01
C PHE A 146 10.25 -3.65 -0.05
N THR A 147 11.04 -4.70 0.15
CA THR A 147 10.57 -6.05 0.48
C THR A 147 10.93 -6.36 1.94
N LYS A 148 10.77 -7.62 2.38
CA LYS A 148 11.20 -8.06 3.71
C LYS A 148 12.71 -7.83 3.91
N ASN A 149 13.53 -8.27 2.95
CA ASN A 149 14.99 -8.40 3.11
C ASN A 149 15.80 -7.50 2.18
N SER A 150 15.15 -6.80 1.24
CA SER A 150 15.82 -5.97 0.25
C SER A 150 15.07 -4.67 -0.06
N TYR A 151 15.77 -3.74 -0.71
CA TYR A 151 15.16 -2.52 -1.24
C TYR A 151 15.78 -2.12 -2.58
N TYR A 152 14.95 -1.54 -3.44
CA TYR A 152 15.32 -0.92 -4.72
C TYR A 152 15.00 0.57 -4.67
N GLU A 153 15.86 1.41 -5.24
CA GLU A 153 15.67 2.85 -5.27
C GLU A 153 15.78 3.38 -6.69
N PHE A 154 14.81 4.21 -7.06
CA PHE A 154 14.76 4.92 -8.32
C PHE A 154 14.67 6.43 -8.05
N ILE A 155 15.71 7.15 -8.45
CA ILE A 155 15.81 8.62 -8.36
C ILE A 155 16.18 9.15 -9.76
N PRO A 156 15.20 9.62 -10.56
CA PRO A 156 15.45 9.99 -11.96
C PRO A 156 16.17 11.32 -12.14
N SER A 157 16.12 12.23 -11.15
CA SER A 157 16.82 13.51 -11.18
C SER A 157 17.45 13.84 -9.84
N ALA A 158 18.63 14.44 -9.84
CA ALA A 158 19.33 14.87 -8.61
C ALA A 158 18.63 16.03 -7.87
N ASN A 159 17.60 16.64 -8.47
CA ASN A 159 16.75 17.60 -7.78
C ASN A 159 15.91 16.85 -6.75
N VAL A 160 16.16 17.19 -5.48
CA VAL A 160 15.76 16.53 -4.23
C VAL A 160 14.24 16.50 -4.05
N GLN A 161 13.53 15.71 -4.86
CA GLN A 161 12.18 15.29 -4.51
C GLN A 161 12.29 14.12 -3.55
N THR A 162 11.56 14.21 -2.44
CA THR A 162 11.45 13.12 -1.47
C THR A 162 10.85 11.89 -2.17
N PRO A 163 11.56 10.75 -2.20
CA PRO A 163 11.07 9.57 -2.90
C PRO A 163 9.83 8.99 -2.20
N ASN A 164 8.93 8.45 -3.01
CA ASN A 164 7.74 7.74 -2.56
C ASN A 164 8.08 6.36 -2.01
N ILE A 165 7.43 5.94 -0.92
CA ILE A 165 7.75 4.67 -0.26
C ILE A 165 6.72 3.61 -0.65
N ILE A 166 7.17 2.51 -1.23
CA ILE A 166 6.34 1.39 -1.63
C ILE A 166 6.82 0.16 -0.89
N HIS A 167 5.92 -0.52 -0.19
CA HIS A 167 6.21 -1.77 0.50
C HIS A 167 5.52 -2.91 -0.23
N LYS A 168 6.25 -3.99 -0.51
CA LYS A 168 5.67 -5.30 -0.83
C LYS A 168 5.65 -6.15 0.43
N ILE A 169 4.46 -6.58 0.82
CA ILE A 169 4.25 -7.46 1.97
C ILE A 169 3.53 -8.69 1.44
N LYS A 170 4.27 -9.79 1.26
CA LYS A 170 3.76 -11.01 0.62
C LYS A 170 3.13 -10.67 -0.75
N ASP A 171 1.83 -10.88 -0.90
CA ASP A 171 1.10 -10.74 -2.15
C ASP A 171 0.49 -9.35 -2.36
N TYR A 172 0.71 -8.38 -1.45
CA TYR A 172 0.14 -7.05 -1.57
C TYR A 172 1.16 -5.92 -1.54
N PHE A 173 0.79 -4.81 -2.17
CA PHE A 173 1.55 -3.57 -2.21
C PHE A 173 0.87 -2.50 -1.36
N ALA A 174 1.69 -1.72 -0.66
CA ALA A 174 1.26 -0.61 0.16
C ALA A 174 2.12 0.63 -0.11
N TYR A 175 1.50 1.79 -0.05
CA TYR A 175 2.13 3.08 -0.29
C TYR A 175 2.17 3.87 1.00
N GLU A 176 3.36 4.31 1.42
CA GLU A 176 3.51 5.12 2.64
C GLU A 176 3.63 6.60 2.30
N ILE A 177 2.66 7.38 2.78
CA ILE A 177 2.48 8.78 2.37
C ILE A 177 3.25 9.71 3.31
N ASN A 178 4.01 10.65 2.75
CA ASN A 178 4.68 11.74 3.48
C ASN A 178 5.61 11.28 4.62
N LYS A 179 6.28 10.13 4.44
CA LYS A 179 7.16 9.52 5.47
C LYS A 179 8.59 9.27 4.99
N ALA A 180 9.09 10.11 4.07
CA ALA A 180 10.45 10.02 3.55
C ALA A 180 11.54 10.03 4.65
N GLU A 181 11.27 10.65 5.80
CA GLU A 181 12.12 10.63 6.99
C GLU A 181 12.43 9.22 7.53
N LEU A 182 11.56 8.23 7.26
CA LEU A 182 11.72 6.84 7.71
C LEU A 182 12.59 5.99 6.78
N ILE A 183 12.94 6.50 5.60
CA ILE A 183 13.71 5.75 4.60
C ILE A 183 15.05 5.22 5.15
N PRO A 184 15.87 6.01 5.87
CA PRO A 184 17.12 5.51 6.43
C PRO A 184 16.90 4.33 7.39
N MET A 185 15.85 4.40 8.21
CA MET A 185 15.46 3.34 9.14
C MET A 185 15.07 2.07 8.39
N TYR A 186 14.32 2.19 7.28
CA TYR A 186 13.94 1.04 6.47
C TYR A 186 15.09 0.45 5.64
N LYS A 187 16.04 1.28 5.19
CA LYS A 187 17.22 0.82 4.42
C LYS A 187 18.22 0.06 5.29
N SER A 188 18.43 0.48 6.54
CA SER A 188 19.45 -0.09 7.43
C SER A 188 19.43 -1.64 7.54
N PRO A 189 18.29 -2.31 7.77
CA PRO A 189 18.25 -3.77 7.88
C PRO A 189 18.10 -4.51 6.53
N ARG A 190 18.12 -3.82 5.39
CA ARG A 190 17.78 -4.40 4.08
C ARG A 190 18.92 -4.27 3.08
N TYR A 191 19.05 -5.27 2.22
CA TYR A 191 20.07 -5.28 1.19
C TYR A 191 19.66 -4.43 -0.03
N ASN A 192 20.56 -3.56 -0.49
CA ASN A 192 20.33 -2.76 -1.68
C ASN A 192 20.43 -3.64 -2.94
N ILE A 193 19.35 -3.72 -3.71
CA ILE A 193 19.31 -4.48 -4.96
C ILE A 193 19.32 -3.56 -6.16
N ALA A 194 20.02 -3.98 -7.21
CA ALA A 194 20.07 -3.25 -8.47
C ALA A 194 18.86 -3.54 -9.39
N ASN A 195 18.14 -4.62 -9.13
CA ASN A 195 17.02 -5.09 -9.94
C ASN A 195 16.05 -5.89 -9.07
N TYR A 196 14.76 -5.57 -9.10
CA TYR A 196 13.73 -6.27 -8.32
C TYR A 196 13.35 -7.65 -8.87
N ASP A 197 13.48 -7.89 -10.18
CA ASP A 197 13.27 -9.22 -10.79
C ASP A 197 14.46 -10.15 -10.54
N LYS A 198 15.66 -9.56 -10.40
CA LYS A 198 16.93 -10.27 -10.15
C LYS A 198 17.65 -9.63 -8.96
N PRO A 199 17.20 -9.92 -7.72
CA PRO A 199 17.67 -9.23 -6.52
C PRO A 199 19.17 -9.44 -6.25
N ILE A 200 19.75 -10.51 -6.78
CA ILE A 200 21.19 -10.76 -6.75
C ILE A 200 21.70 -11.04 -8.17
N LYS A 201 22.91 -10.57 -8.48
CA LYS A 201 23.56 -10.81 -9.78
C LYS A 201 23.84 -12.30 -9.95
N ALA A 202 24.15 -12.75 -11.17
CA ALA A 202 24.56 -14.13 -11.38
C ALA A 202 25.80 -14.48 -10.54
N ILE A 203 25.86 -15.72 -10.04
CA ILE A 203 26.98 -16.23 -9.20
C ILE A 203 28.37 -15.97 -9.80
N SER A 204 28.51 -15.99 -11.12
CA SER A 204 29.76 -15.70 -11.83
C SER A 204 30.27 -14.27 -11.63
N SER A 205 29.39 -13.34 -11.27
CA SER A 205 29.71 -11.91 -11.06
C SER A 205 30.41 -11.65 -9.73
N PHE A 206 30.40 -12.61 -8.80
CA PHE A 206 30.91 -12.41 -7.45
C PHE A 206 32.26 -13.09 -7.23
N LYS A 207 33.12 -12.48 -6.43
CA LYS A 207 34.25 -13.15 -5.79
C LYS A 207 33.76 -13.93 -4.55
N GLY A 208 34.56 -14.89 -4.09
CA GLY A 208 34.21 -15.70 -2.92
C GLY A 208 34.02 -14.85 -1.65
N ASP A 209 34.88 -13.84 -1.47
CA ASP A 209 34.83 -12.96 -0.30
C ASP A 209 33.63 -11.99 -0.34
N GLU A 210 33.24 -11.50 -1.51
CA GLU A 210 32.04 -10.66 -1.67
C GLU A 210 30.76 -11.40 -1.24
N LEU A 211 30.63 -12.69 -1.59
CA LEU A 211 29.50 -13.50 -1.14
C LEU A 211 29.54 -13.76 0.38
N LEU A 212 30.73 -13.85 0.98
CA LEU A 212 30.85 -13.99 2.44
C LEU A 212 30.43 -12.71 3.17
N GLU A 213 30.69 -11.53 2.61
CA GLU A 213 30.21 -10.27 3.18
C GLU A 213 28.69 -10.17 3.14
N ILE A 214 28.07 -10.53 2.00
CA ILE A 214 26.61 -10.56 1.87
C ILE A 214 26.01 -11.63 2.81
N ALA A 215 26.63 -12.81 2.92
CA ALA A 215 26.20 -13.84 3.86
C ALA A 215 26.24 -13.34 5.31
N LYS A 216 27.31 -12.64 5.71
CA LYS A 216 27.42 -12.02 7.04
C LYS A 216 26.31 -10.99 7.29
N PHE A 217 25.98 -10.17 6.29
CA PHE A 217 24.87 -9.22 6.39
C PHE A 217 23.54 -9.90 6.76
N PHE A 218 23.28 -11.07 6.18
CA PHE A 218 22.08 -11.87 6.46
C PHE A 218 22.23 -12.85 7.64
N ASN A 219 23.35 -12.82 8.37
CA ASN A 219 23.67 -13.80 9.42
C ASN A 219 23.65 -15.26 8.93
N ILE A 220 24.06 -15.49 7.68
CA ILE A 220 24.20 -16.82 7.09
C ILE A 220 25.55 -17.43 7.51
N ASN A 221 25.52 -18.63 8.09
CA ASN A 221 26.72 -19.35 8.51
C ASN A 221 27.63 -19.69 7.33
N SER A 222 28.92 -19.36 7.42
CA SER A 222 29.92 -19.69 6.40
C SER A 222 30.38 -21.15 6.42
N HIS A 223 29.97 -21.90 7.44
CA HIS A 223 30.26 -23.31 7.62
C HIS A 223 28.98 -24.13 7.58
N ASP A 224 29.08 -25.32 7.02
CA ASP A 224 28.00 -26.31 7.01
C ASP A 224 27.86 -27.00 8.39
N VAL A 225 26.84 -27.83 8.57
CA VAL A 225 26.54 -28.56 9.83
C VAL A 225 27.73 -29.41 10.31
N ILE A 226 28.59 -29.83 9.39
CA ILE A 226 29.78 -30.66 9.64
C ILE A 226 31.05 -29.78 9.89
N GLY A 227 30.92 -28.45 9.89
CA GLY A 227 32.02 -27.50 10.11
C GLY A 227 32.87 -27.16 8.87
N LYS A 228 32.59 -27.78 7.71
CA LYS A 228 33.28 -27.45 6.45
C LYS A 228 32.82 -26.11 5.91
N LYS A 229 33.75 -25.33 5.35
CA LYS A 229 33.42 -24.04 4.68
C LYS A 229 32.44 -24.31 3.53
N LYS A 230 31.33 -23.57 3.51
CA LYS A 230 30.33 -23.68 2.44
C LYS A 230 30.92 -23.30 1.10
N THR A 231 30.45 -23.98 0.06
CA THR A 231 30.84 -23.66 -1.31
C THR A 231 30.24 -22.33 -1.74
N LYS A 232 30.85 -21.71 -2.77
CA LYS A 232 30.32 -20.50 -3.40
C LYS A 232 28.86 -20.67 -3.85
N GLN A 233 28.53 -21.86 -4.36
CA GLN A 233 27.20 -22.19 -4.85
C GLN A 233 26.17 -22.28 -3.73
N THR A 234 26.52 -22.95 -2.63
CA THR A 234 25.64 -23.07 -1.45
C THR A 234 25.37 -21.70 -0.83
N LEU A 235 26.40 -20.88 -0.61
CA LEU A 235 26.24 -19.53 -0.06
C LEU A 235 25.37 -18.65 -0.97
N TYR A 236 25.61 -18.71 -2.27
CA TYR A 236 24.82 -17.96 -3.24
C TYR A 236 23.34 -18.35 -3.19
N GLN A 237 23.04 -19.65 -3.11
CA GLN A 237 21.66 -20.12 -3.06
C GLN A 237 20.96 -19.67 -1.78
N GLU A 238 21.60 -19.80 -0.62
CA GLU A 238 21.00 -19.36 0.66
C GLU A 238 20.73 -17.85 0.67
N ILE A 239 21.65 -17.04 0.12
CA ILE A 239 21.42 -15.59 -0.03
C ILE A 239 20.25 -15.32 -0.98
N TYR A 240 20.19 -16.05 -2.11
CA TYR A 240 19.09 -15.92 -3.07
C TYR A 240 17.74 -16.27 -2.43
N ASP A 241 17.69 -17.33 -1.64
CA ASP A 241 16.49 -17.77 -0.94
C ASP A 241 16.04 -16.70 0.07
N VAL A 242 16.96 -16.16 0.90
CA VAL A 242 16.64 -15.06 1.81
C VAL A 242 16.13 -13.84 1.06
N LEU A 243 16.74 -13.46 -0.07
CA LEU A 243 16.31 -12.30 -0.86
C LEU A 243 14.96 -12.50 -1.55
N THR A 244 14.56 -13.74 -1.84
CA THR A 244 13.29 -14.08 -2.50
C THR A 244 12.19 -14.51 -1.53
N GLU A 245 12.53 -14.78 -0.28
CA GLU A 245 11.61 -15.17 0.77
C GLU A 245 10.57 -14.05 1.06
N ASN A 246 9.33 -14.27 0.65
CA ASN A 246 8.22 -13.30 0.75
C ASN A 246 8.39 -12.04 -0.15
N SER A 247 9.18 -12.15 -1.23
CA SER A 247 9.42 -11.08 -2.22
C SER A 247 8.43 -11.05 -3.37
#